data_AF-A0A645CY36-F1
#
_entry.id   AF-A0A645CY36-F1
#
_cell.length_a   1.000
_cell.length_b   1.000
_cell.length_c   1.000
_cell.angle_alpha   90.00
_cell.angle_beta   90.00
_cell.angle_gamma   90.00
#
_symmetry.space_group_name_H-M   'P 1'
#
loop_
_entity.id
_entity.type
_entity.pdbx_description
1 polymer ?
#
loop_
_entity_poly.entity_id
_entity_poly.type
_entity_poly.pdbx_seq_one_letter_code
_entity_poly.pdbx_strand_id
1 'polypeptide(L)' 'MAFEQNIGESGYRTVINTGADGGQSVFHLHIHVLGGGRVGVDLMTKGL' A
#
# COMPACT_ATOMS: atom_id res chain seq x y z
N MET A 1 7.54 -6.58 9.61
CA MET A 1 6.59 -5.52 9.21
C MET A 1 5.13 -5.82 9.57
N ALA A 2 4.35 -6.59 8.81
CA ALA A 2 2.90 -6.71 9.08
C ALA A 2 2.54 -7.37 10.43
N PHE A 3 3.22 -8.46 10.78
CA PHE A 3 3.02 -9.14 12.07
C PHE A 3 3.54 -8.32 13.26
N GLU A 4 4.67 -7.63 13.10
CA GLU A 4 5.21 -6.69 14.09
C GLU A 4 4.29 -5.50 14.36
N GLN A 5 3.45 -5.14 13.38
CA GLN A 5 2.47 -4.06 13.47
C GLN A 5 1.06 -4.56 13.83
N ASN A 6 0.89 -5.83 14.23
CA ASN A 6 -0.39 -6.44 14.61
C ASN A 6 -1.49 -6.42 13.52
N ILE A 7 -1.10 -6.37 12.24
CA ILE A 7 -2.03 -6.38 11.09
C ILE A 7 -1.95 -7.66 10.26
N GLY A 8 -1.13 -8.63 10.67
CA GLY A 8 -0.91 -9.88 9.93
C GLY A 8 -2.17 -10.74 9.81
N GLU A 9 -2.94 -10.88 10.90
CA GLU A 9 -4.15 -11.72 10.94
C GLU A 9 -5.39 -11.03 10.38
N SER A 10 -5.56 -9.72 10.64
CA SER A 10 -6.68 -8.94 10.12
C SER A 10 -6.60 -8.69 8.61
N GLY A 11 -5.43 -8.93 8.02
CA GLY A 11 -5.13 -8.66 6.62
C GLY A 11 -4.55 -7.26 6.37
N TYR A 12 -3.88 -7.14 5.23
CA TYR A 12 -3.22 -5.95 4.74
C TYR A 12 -3.17 -5.97 3.20
N ARG A 13 -2.88 -4.82 2.58
CA ARG A 13 -2.62 -4.70 1.14
C ARG A 13 -1.16 -4.32 0.91
N THR A 14 -0.54 -4.95 -0.09
CA THR A 14 0.75 -4.50 -0.64
C THR A 14 0.54 -3.70 -1.92
N VAL A 15 1.33 -2.65 -2.09
CA VAL A 15 1.29 -1.79 -3.28
C VAL A 15 2.73 -1.52 -3.75
N ILE A 16 2.92 -1.59 -5.06
CA ILE A 16 4.14 -1.18 -5.75
C ILE A 16 3.74 -0.13 -6.79
N ASN A 17 4.31 1.06 -6.67
CA ASN A 17 4.11 2.15 -7.60
C ASN A 17 5.29 2.19 -8.59
N THR A 18 5.00 2.15 -9.89
CA THR A 18 6.02 2.13 -10.95
C THR A 18 5.78 3.26 -11.94
N GLY A 19 6.79 4.11 -12.14
CA GLY A 19 6.73 5.24 -13.05
C GLY A 19 5.86 6.39 -12.54
N ALA A 20 5.80 7.47 -13.33
CA ALA A 20 5.11 8.71 -12.96
C ALA A 20 3.61 8.49 -12.76
N ASP A 21 2.93 7.85 -13.72
CA ASP A 21 1.48 7.61 -13.65
C ASP A 21 1.09 6.61 -12.56
N GLY A 22 2.04 5.76 -12.13
CA GLY A 22 1.88 4.89 -10.97
C GLY A 22 2.07 5.61 -9.62
N GLY A 23 2.42 6.90 -9.61
CA GLY A 23 2.67 7.67 -8.39
C GLY A 23 4.01 7.36 -7.72
N GLN A 24 5.00 6.88 -8.45
CA GLN A 24 6.34 6.61 -7.89
C GLN A 24 7.09 7.93 -7.62
N SER A 25 7.43 8.18 -6.36
CA SER A 25 8.24 9.35 -5.96
C SER A 25 9.69 8.99 -5.60
N VAL A 26 9.93 7.76 -5.14
CA VAL A 26 11.27 7.25 -4.79
C VAL A 26 11.69 6.19 -5.82
N PHE A 27 12.77 6.47 -6.56
CA PHE A 27 13.26 5.63 -7.66
C PHE A 27 14.18 4.50 -7.18
N HIS A 28 13.67 3.75 -6.20
CA HIS A 28 14.20 2.47 -5.75
C HIS A 28 13.00 1.55 -5.49
N LEU A 29 13.12 0.24 -5.73
CA LEU A 29 12.04 -0.68 -5.44
C LEU A 29 11.67 -0.59 -3.95
N HIS A 30 10.43 -0.23 -3.68
CA HIS A 30 9.86 -0.23 -2.35
C HIS A 30 8.43 -0.74 -2.40
N ILE A 31 7.99 -1.36 -1.31
CA ILE A 31 6.67 -1.95 -1.17
C ILE A 31 5.96 -1.22 -0.03
N HIS A 32 4.81 -0.65 -0.32
CA HIS A 32 3.93 -0.13 0.73
C HIS A 32 3.14 -1.29 1.35
N VAL A 33 3.04 -1.29 2.68
CA VAL A 33 2.16 -2.20 3.43
C VAL A 33 1.09 -1.35 4.10
N LEU A 34 -0.17 -1.54 3.71
CA LEU A 34 -1.33 -0.77 4.19
C LEU A 34 -2.21 -1.69 5.03
N GLY A 35 -2.52 -1.30 6.26
CA GLY A 35 -3.36 -2.07 7.18
C GLY A 35 -3.86 -1.22 8.36
N GLY A 36 -4.39 -1.87 9.40
CA GLY A 36 -4.99 -1.20 10.57
C GLY A 36 -6.50 -0.96 10.47
N GLY A 37 -7.15 -1.54 9.45
CA GLY A 37 -8.59 -1.43 9.20
C GLY A 37 -8.93 -1.90 7.79
N ARG A 38 -10.19 -1.75 7.38
CA ARG A 38 -10.62 -2.10 6.02
C ARG A 38 -9.95 -1.17 5.00
N VAL A 39 -9.00 -1.69 4.23
CA VAL A 39 -8.35 -0.95 3.16
C VAL A 39 -9.32 -0.81 1.98
N GLY A 40 -9.82 0.41 1.78
CA GLY A 40 -10.78 0.73 0.71
C GLY A 40 -10.27 0.38 -0.68
N VAL A 41 -11.17 -0.02 -1.57
CA VAL A 41 -10.87 -0.19 -3.02
C VAL A 41 -10.71 1.15 -3.72
N ASP A 42 -11.23 2.21 -3.10
CA ASP A 42 -11.15 3.58 -3.59
C ASP A 42 -9.82 4.25 -3.30
N LEU A 43 -9.06 3.75 -2.33
CA LEU A 43 -7.71 4.22 -1.99
C LEU A 43 -6.74 4.20 -3.19
N MET A 44 -7.03 3.38 -4.21
CA MET A 44 -6.20 3.21 -5.41
C MET A 44 -6.90 3.63 -6.71
N THR A 45 -8.20 3.94 -6.66
CA THR A 45 -9.02 4.12 -7.87
C THR A 45 -9.67 5.50 -7.97
N LYS A 46 -9.71 6.26 -6.87
CA LYS A 46 -10.03 7.69 -6.95
C LYS A 46 -8.71 8.43 -7.17
N GLY A 47 -8.52 8.91 -8.40
CA GLY A 47 -7.53 9.94 -8.66
C GLY A 47 -7.77 11.10 -7.69
N LEU A 48 -6.68 11.63 -7.14
CA LEU A 48 -6.71 12.98 -6.56
C LEU A 48 -7.17 13.98 -7.61
#